data_AF-A0AAD1P277-F1
#
_entry.id   AF-A0AAD1P277-F1
#
_cell.length_a   1.000
_cell.length_b   1.000
_cell.length_c   1.000
_cell.angle_alpha   90.00
_cell.angle_beta   90.00
_cell.angle_gamma   90.00
#
_symmetry.space_group_name_H-M   'P 1'
#
loop_
_entity.id
_entity.type
_entity.pdbx_description
1 polymer ?
#
loop_
_entity_poly.entity_id
_entity_poly.type
_entity_poly.pdbx_seq_one_letter_code
_entity_poly.pdbx_strand_id
1 'polypeptide(L)'
;MKPDVKKIIADIKATKGNRKFCNGLAGTLQDDNYASSICKYVKTVTPERIDLLIEYAEKLEAEVTDMAVQLANAESKCRELAAENAALKSFGDKLYSMYKGLETSGGGFHDEQSIPYQQAALDAAISAFEEIKTPATDAILAEVRAQGVEMFGQYHNFSEKLFIQKESKKFATQLRKGASL
;
A
#
# COMPACT_ATOMS: atom_id res chain seq x y z
N MET A 1 15.59 -5.97 27.82
CA MET A 1 14.18 -5.54 27.67
C MET A 1 14.20 -4.22 26.91
N LYS A 2 13.55 -4.11 25.74
CA LYS A 2 13.54 -2.83 25.01
C LYS A 2 12.68 -1.82 25.81
N PRO A 3 13.15 -0.58 26.01
CA PRO A 3 12.35 0.44 26.69
C PRO A 3 11.06 0.71 25.92
N ASP A 4 9.94 0.80 26.63
CA ASP A 4 8.65 1.18 26.05
C ASP A 4 8.60 2.69 25.85
N VAL A 5 8.91 3.11 24.62
CA VAL A 5 8.99 4.53 24.22
C VAL A 5 7.67 5.25 24.47
N LYS A 6 6.51 4.59 24.28
CA LYS A 6 5.19 5.19 24.50
C LYS A 6 4.96 5.52 25.96
N LYS A 7 5.40 4.63 26.86
CA LYS A 7 5.34 4.86 28.30
C LYS A 7 6.21 6.04 28.72
N ILE A 8 7.43 6.13 28.19
CA ILE A 8 8.36 7.24 28.47
C ILE A 8 7.78 8.58 28.02
N ILE A 9 7.18 8.64 26.82
CA ILE A 9 6.54 9.86 26.31
C ILE A 9 5.34 10.27 27.18
N ALA A 10 4.50 9.30 27.59
CA ALA A 10 3.36 9.55 28.46
C ALA A 10 3.78 10.13 29.82
N ASP A 11 4.82 9.54 30.44
CA ASP A 11 5.36 9.99 31.72
C ASP A 11 5.94 11.41 31.62
N ILE A 12 6.60 11.76 30.50
CA ILE A 12 7.11 13.11 30.26
C ILE A 12 5.97 14.11 30.05
N LYS A 13 4.95 13.79 29.24
CA LYS A 13 3.78 14.65 29.02
C LYS A 13 3.01 14.92 30.31
N ALA A 14 2.92 13.94 31.20
CA ALA A 14 2.29 14.08 32.51
C ALA A 14 2.96 15.14 33.40
N THR A 15 4.24 15.47 33.15
CA THR A 15 4.94 16.52 33.90
C THR A 15 4.46 17.93 33.55
N LYS A 16 3.76 18.14 32.43
CA LYS A 16 3.28 19.47 31.97
C LYS A 16 4.37 20.55 32.00
N GLY A 17 5.61 20.19 31.65
CA GLY A 17 6.77 21.09 31.70
C GLY A 17 7.34 21.33 33.10
N ASN A 18 6.71 20.81 34.16
CA ASN A 18 7.13 20.94 35.55
C ASN A 18 8.25 19.94 35.89
N ARG A 19 9.44 20.20 35.35
CA ARG A 19 10.64 19.35 35.49
C ARG A 19 11.43 19.61 36.77
N LYS A 20 10.77 20.09 37.84
CA LYS A 20 11.39 20.53 39.11
C LYS A 20 12.22 19.44 39.81
N PHE A 21 12.09 18.17 39.40
CA PHE A 21 12.89 17.04 39.90
C PHE A 21 13.94 16.50 38.91
N CYS A 22 14.06 17.05 37.70
CA CYS A 22 15.14 16.67 36.78
C CYS A 22 16.53 17.11 37.29
N ASN A 23 16.59 18.04 38.25
CA ASN A 23 17.82 18.37 38.99
C ASN A 23 18.22 17.29 40.02
N GLY A 24 17.27 16.44 40.45
CA GLY A 24 17.50 15.35 41.39
C GLY A 24 17.97 14.04 40.74
N LEU A 25 17.93 13.94 39.41
CA LEU A 25 18.47 12.78 38.66
C LEU A 25 20.01 12.67 38.69
N ALA A 26 20.69 13.53 39.46
CA ALA A 26 22.13 13.47 39.66
C ALA A 26 22.56 12.46 40.74
N GLY A 27 21.65 12.02 41.62
CA GLY A 27 22.03 11.25 42.82
C GLY A 27 22.01 9.73 42.70
N THR A 28 21.35 9.15 41.70
CA THR A 28 21.17 7.68 41.60
C THR A 28 21.41 7.11 40.20
N LEU A 29 22.10 7.85 39.32
CA LEU A 29 22.48 7.40 37.97
C LEU A 29 24.00 7.46 37.76
N GLN A 30 24.76 7.14 38.81
CA GLN A 30 26.15 6.73 38.64
C GLN A 30 26.15 5.23 38.41
N ASP A 31 26.12 4.91 37.12
CA ASP A 31 26.96 3.96 36.39
C ASP A 31 26.16 3.63 35.09
N ASP A 32 26.80 3.21 34.00
CA ASP A 32 26.13 2.54 32.86
C ASP A 32 25.47 3.41 31.74
N ASN A 33 26.15 3.52 30.58
CA ASN A 33 25.43 3.54 29.28
C ASN A 33 24.61 4.82 28.92
N TYR A 34 25.28 5.91 28.52
CA TYR A 34 24.71 7.17 27.97
C TYR A 34 24.03 8.14 28.95
N ALA A 35 23.74 7.75 30.19
CA ALA A 35 23.02 8.57 31.17
C ALA A 35 23.68 9.93 31.47
N SER A 36 25.00 9.98 31.64
CA SER A 36 25.72 11.22 31.95
C SER A 36 25.72 12.23 30.80
N SER A 37 25.74 11.75 29.55
CA SER A 37 25.64 12.59 28.35
C SER A 37 24.23 13.14 28.15
N ILE A 38 23.21 12.32 28.43
CA ILE A 38 21.80 12.73 28.42
C ILE A 38 21.54 13.78 29.50
N CYS A 39 22.03 13.59 30.73
CA CYS A 39 21.89 14.59 31.80
C CYS A 39 22.58 15.92 31.48
N LYS A 40 23.75 15.90 30.83
CA LYS A 40 24.42 17.12 30.35
C LYS A 40 23.61 17.81 29.25
N TYR A 41 23.12 17.03 28.27
CA TYR A 41 22.28 17.52 27.20
C TYR A 41 20.98 18.15 27.74
N VAL A 42 20.27 17.47 28.63
CA VAL A 42 19.03 17.94 29.27
C VAL A 42 19.25 19.18 30.14
N LYS A 43 20.42 19.35 30.76
CA LYS A 43 20.78 20.60 31.49
C LYS A 43 21.02 21.80 30.56
N THR A 44 21.46 21.55 29.33
CA THR A 44 21.74 22.61 28.34
C THR A 44 20.57 22.89 27.38
N VAL A 45 19.61 21.98 27.32
CA VAL A 45 18.47 22.01 26.40
C VAL A 45 17.26 22.51 27.18
N THR A 46 16.70 23.64 26.76
CA THR A 46 15.53 24.22 27.42
C THR A 46 14.32 23.27 27.29
N PRO A 47 13.36 23.29 28.24
CA PRO A 47 12.17 22.44 28.18
C PRO A 47 11.46 22.48 26.82
N GLU A 48 11.42 23.64 26.18
CA GLU A 48 10.83 23.86 24.85
C GLU A 48 11.52 23.04 23.75
N ARG A 49 12.84 22.85 23.85
CA ARG A 49 13.61 22.07 22.89
C ARG A 49 13.40 20.57 23.08
N ILE A 50 13.08 20.12 24.30
CA ILE A 50 12.67 18.73 24.53
C ILE A 50 11.27 18.48 23.98
N ASP A 51 10.35 19.45 24.14
CA ASP A 51 8.99 19.32 23.62
C ASP A 51 8.99 19.27 22.07
N LEU A 52 9.82 20.07 21.41
CA LEU A 52 10.04 19.99 19.95
C LEU A 52 10.61 18.64 19.51
N LEU A 53 11.51 18.05 20.29
CA LEU A 53 12.06 16.71 19.99
C LEU A 53 11.01 15.61 20.14
N ILE A 54 10.10 15.74 21.11
CA ILE A 54 8.97 14.81 21.26
C ILE A 54 8.03 14.94 20.06
N GLU A 55 7.66 16.16 19.67
CA GLU A 55 6.81 16.39 18.50
C GLU A 55 7.43 15.82 17.22
N TYR A 56 8.74 16.04 17.02
CA TYR A 56 9.46 15.46 15.88
C TYR A 56 9.48 13.93 15.92
N ALA A 57 9.72 13.32 17.09
CA ALA A 57 9.71 11.87 17.24
C ALA A 57 8.31 11.27 16.98
N GLU A 58 7.25 11.89 17.50
CA GLU A 58 5.87 11.46 17.26
C GLU A 58 5.49 11.57 15.77
N LYS A 59 5.91 12.65 15.11
CA LYS A 59 5.74 12.82 13.67
C LYS A 59 6.49 11.73 12.89
N LEU A 60 7.74 11.44 13.24
CA LEU A 60 8.53 10.41 12.58
C LEU A 60 7.91 9.02 12.77
N GLU A 61 7.44 8.70 13.97
CA GLU A 61 6.73 7.44 14.25
C GLU A 61 5.47 7.31 13.40
N ALA A 62 4.71 8.40 13.24
CA ALA A 62 3.53 8.42 12.37
C ALA A 62 3.90 8.19 10.90
N GLU A 63 4.92 8.88 10.38
CA GLU A 63 5.40 8.71 9.00
C GLU A 63 5.92 7.28 8.74
N VAL A 64 6.69 6.71 9.66
CA VAL A 64 7.19 5.32 9.56
C VAL A 64 6.04 4.33 9.56
N THR A 65 5.02 4.56 10.39
CA THR A 65 3.83 3.70 10.45
C THR A 65 3.03 3.78 9.15
N ASP A 66 2.83 4.98 8.61
CA ASP A 66 2.12 5.18 7.34
C ASP A 66 2.87 4.52 6.17
N MET A 67 4.19 4.71 6.07
CA MET A 67 5.02 4.05 5.07
C MET A 67 4.96 2.52 5.17
N ALA A 68 4.96 1.96 6.39
CA ALA A 68 4.85 0.51 6.59
C ALA A 68 3.49 -0.03 6.09
N VAL A 69 2.40 0.72 6.32
CA VAL A 69 1.07 0.38 5.80
C VAL A 69 1.02 0.47 4.28
N GLN A 70 1.58 1.54 3.69
CA GLN A 70 1.67 1.70 2.23
C GLN A 70 2.46 0.56 1.58
N LEU A 71 3.59 0.17 2.17
CA LEU A 71 4.41 -0.93 1.67
C LEU A 71 3.66 -2.25 1.71
N ALA A 72 3.02 -2.59 2.83
CA ALA A 72 2.23 -3.82 2.95
C ALA A 72 1.09 -3.88 1.92
N ASN A 73 0.42 -2.74 1.67
CA ASN A 73 -0.61 -2.62 0.65
C ASN A 73 -0.06 -2.81 -0.77
N ALA A 74 1.09 -2.20 -1.08
CA ALA A 74 1.75 -2.36 -2.37
C ALA A 74 2.19 -3.81 -2.62
N GLU A 75 2.79 -4.46 -1.62
CA GLU A 75 3.17 -5.86 -1.70
C GLU A 75 1.97 -6.78 -1.93
N SER A 76 0.83 -6.51 -1.27
CA SER A 76 -0.41 -7.28 -1.50
C SER A 76 -0.88 -7.15 -2.93
N LYS A 77 -0.95 -5.93 -3.47
CA LYS A 77 -1.34 -5.67 -4.87
C LYS A 77 -0.38 -6.34 -5.86
N CYS A 78 0.92 -6.31 -5.58
CA CYS A 78 1.92 -7.00 -6.42
C CYS A 78 1.73 -8.52 -6.43
N ARG A 79 1.40 -9.14 -5.28
CA ARG A 79 1.10 -10.58 -5.22
C ARG A 79 -0.14 -10.95 -6.03
N GLU A 80 -1.19 -10.14 -5.95
CA GLU A 80 -2.42 -10.34 -6.72
C GLU A 80 -2.17 -10.21 -8.23
N LEU A 81 -1.46 -9.16 -8.68
CA LEU A 81 -1.05 -9.01 -10.07
C LEU A 81 -0.15 -10.15 -10.57
N ALA A 82 0.75 -10.64 -9.72
CA ALA A 82 1.59 -11.78 -10.07
C ALA A 82 0.75 -13.05 -10.29
N ALA A 83 -0.29 -13.26 -9.48
CA ALA A 83 -1.23 -14.37 -9.65
C ALA A 83 -2.03 -14.25 -10.97
N GLU A 84 -2.52 -13.05 -11.31
CA GLU A 84 -3.19 -12.81 -12.60
C GLU A 84 -2.27 -13.07 -13.78
N ASN A 85 -1.03 -12.57 -13.72
CA ASN A 85 -0.03 -12.80 -14.76
C ASN A 85 0.33 -14.28 -14.91
N ALA A 86 0.37 -15.04 -13.81
CA ALA A 86 0.54 -16.49 -13.86
C ALA A 86 -0.65 -17.19 -14.54
N ALA A 87 -1.89 -16.80 -14.22
CA ALA A 87 -3.08 -17.32 -14.89
C ALA A 87 -3.07 -17.03 -16.40
N LEU A 88 -2.76 -15.79 -16.79
CA LEU A 88 -2.63 -15.40 -18.20
C LEU A 88 -1.52 -16.18 -18.92
N LYS A 89 -0.38 -16.41 -18.28
CA LYS A 89 0.69 -17.26 -18.86
C LYS A 89 0.27 -18.71 -19.02
N SER A 90 -0.45 -19.28 -18.03
CA SER A 90 -0.94 -20.66 -18.10
C SER A 90 -1.92 -20.90 -19.25
N PHE A 91 -2.63 -19.85 -19.69
CA PHE A 91 -3.46 -19.91 -20.90
C PHE A 91 -2.62 -20.10 -22.16
N GLY A 92 -1.42 -19.50 -22.23
CA GLY A 92 -0.47 -19.75 -23.31
C GLY A 92 -0.07 -21.22 -23.40
N ASP A 93 0.20 -21.86 -22.26
CA ASP A 93 0.52 -23.30 -22.21
C ASP A 93 -0.67 -24.17 -22.65
N LYS A 94 -1.89 -23.77 -22.28
CA LYS A 94 -3.15 -24.42 -22.71
C LYS A 94 -3.34 -24.30 -24.22
N LEU A 95 -3.16 -23.10 -24.79
CA LEU A 95 -3.21 -22.86 -26.24
C LEU A 95 -2.17 -23.69 -26.99
N TYR A 96 -0.94 -23.75 -26.48
CA TYR A 96 0.12 -24.55 -27.09
C TYR A 96 -0.25 -26.04 -27.11
N SER A 97 -0.81 -26.55 -26.01
CA SER A 97 -1.28 -27.94 -25.93
C SER A 97 -2.42 -28.24 -26.92
N MET A 98 -3.37 -27.31 -27.07
CA MET A 98 -4.45 -27.41 -28.07
C MET A 98 -3.88 -27.43 -29.50
N TYR A 99 -2.93 -26.54 -29.80
CA TYR A 99 -2.24 -26.49 -31.09
C TYR A 99 -1.50 -27.80 -31.39
N LYS A 100 -0.73 -28.34 -30.45
CA LYS A 100 -0.04 -29.63 -30.62
C LYS A 100 -1.01 -30.78 -30.87
N GLY A 101 -2.16 -30.78 -30.19
CA GLY A 101 -3.23 -31.76 -30.42
C GLY A 101 -3.72 -31.78 -31.86
N LEU A 102 -3.94 -30.59 -32.45
CA LEU A 102 -4.35 -30.42 -33.85
C LEU A 102 -3.26 -30.85 -34.85
N GLU A 103 -1.98 -30.62 -34.52
CA GLU A 103 -0.85 -31.05 -35.35
C GLU A 103 -0.73 -32.59 -35.40
N THR A 104 -0.95 -33.28 -34.27
CA THR A 104 -0.85 -34.74 -34.18
C THR A 104 -2.05 -35.50 -34.73
N SER A 105 -3.22 -34.87 -34.90
CA SER A 105 -4.42 -35.53 -35.43
C SER A 105 -4.44 -35.67 -36.96
N GLY A 106 -3.30 -35.49 -37.64
CA GLY A 106 -3.15 -35.73 -39.09
C GLY A 106 -3.72 -34.63 -40.00
N GLY A 107 -4.16 -33.50 -39.44
CA GLY A 107 -4.84 -32.40 -40.15
C GLY A 107 -3.92 -31.41 -40.88
N GLY A 108 -2.79 -31.87 -41.42
CA GLY A 108 -1.96 -31.05 -42.33
C GLY A 108 -2.66 -30.73 -43.67
N PHE A 109 -3.81 -31.36 -43.93
CA PHE A 109 -4.69 -31.09 -45.05
C PHE A 109 -5.97 -30.41 -44.56
N HIS A 110 -6.19 -29.16 -44.98
CA HIS A 110 -7.45 -28.44 -44.79
C HIS A 110 -8.54 -29.04 -45.68
N ASP A 111 -9.06 -30.21 -45.31
CA ASP A 111 -10.24 -30.79 -45.96
C ASP A 111 -11.53 -30.38 -45.22
N GLU A 112 -12.67 -30.53 -45.89
CA GLU A 112 -13.99 -30.13 -45.36
C GLU A 112 -14.37 -30.88 -44.07
N GLN A 113 -13.77 -32.05 -43.81
CA GLN A 113 -13.97 -32.88 -42.61
C GLN A 113 -13.18 -32.37 -41.39
N SER A 114 -12.07 -31.64 -41.62
CA SER A 114 -11.22 -31.06 -40.57
C SER A 114 -11.76 -29.75 -39.97
N ILE A 115 -12.64 -29.04 -40.71
CA ILE A 115 -13.20 -27.74 -40.33
C ILE A 115 -13.97 -27.78 -38.99
N PRO A 116 -14.89 -28.75 -38.74
CA PRO A 116 -15.62 -28.80 -37.48
C PRO A 116 -14.73 -29.03 -36.25
N TYR A 117 -13.63 -29.78 -36.42
CA TYR A 117 -12.70 -30.09 -35.33
C TYR A 117 -11.85 -28.86 -34.96
N GLN A 118 -11.43 -28.08 -35.96
CA GLN A 118 -10.73 -26.81 -35.75
C GLN A 118 -11.65 -25.75 -35.12
N GLN A 119 -12.91 -25.68 -35.54
CA GLN A 119 -13.90 -24.77 -34.96
C GLN A 119 -14.14 -25.09 -33.48
N ALA A 120 -14.32 -26.36 -33.12
CA ALA A 120 -14.50 -26.78 -31.73
C ALA A 120 -13.29 -26.45 -30.85
N ALA A 121 -12.06 -26.60 -31.38
CA ALA A 121 -10.84 -26.24 -30.66
C ALA A 121 -10.74 -24.72 -30.44
N LEU A 122 -11.13 -23.92 -31.43
CA LEU A 122 -11.18 -22.46 -31.34
C LEU A 122 -12.23 -21.99 -30.32
N ASP A 123 -13.44 -22.57 -30.36
CA ASP A 123 -14.50 -22.25 -29.40
C ASP A 123 -14.05 -22.57 -27.96
N ALA A 124 -13.41 -23.73 -27.74
CA ALA A 124 -12.86 -24.10 -26.45
C ALA A 124 -11.74 -23.15 -25.97
N ALA A 125 -10.92 -22.65 -26.90
CA ALA A 125 -9.88 -21.66 -26.59
C ALA A 125 -10.49 -20.30 -26.21
N ILE A 126 -11.52 -19.85 -26.93
CA ILE A 126 -12.25 -18.60 -26.63
C ILE A 126 -12.93 -18.70 -25.26
N SER A 127 -13.67 -19.78 -24.98
CA SER A 127 -14.30 -19.96 -23.67
C SER A 127 -13.28 -19.97 -22.53
N ALA A 128 -12.16 -20.68 -22.71
CA ALA A 128 -11.09 -20.70 -21.71
C ALA A 128 -10.42 -19.33 -21.50
N PHE A 129 -10.38 -18.48 -22.53
CA PHE A 129 -9.89 -17.10 -22.40
C PHE A 129 -10.88 -16.21 -21.65
N GLU A 130 -12.17 -16.31 -21.97
CA GLU A 130 -13.23 -15.52 -21.34
C GLU A 130 -13.39 -15.83 -19.84
N GLU A 131 -13.06 -17.05 -19.41
CA GLU A 131 -13.01 -17.44 -18.01
C GLU A 131 -11.91 -16.74 -17.20
N ILE A 132 -10.83 -16.28 -17.86
CA ILE A 132 -9.73 -15.58 -17.19
C ILE A 132 -10.19 -14.17 -16.87
N LYS A 133 -10.31 -13.86 -15.57
CA LYS A 133 -10.62 -12.52 -15.07
C LYS A 133 -9.35 -11.85 -14.54
N THR A 134 -9.36 -10.52 -14.57
CA THR A 134 -8.27 -9.67 -14.06
C THR A 134 -8.76 -8.66 -13.00
N PRO A 135 -9.41 -9.13 -11.91
CA PRO A 135 -9.98 -8.26 -10.88
C PRO A 135 -8.97 -7.36 -10.14
N ALA A 136 -7.73 -7.80 -9.94
CA ALA A 136 -6.64 -7.01 -9.36
C ALA A 136 -6.20 -5.89 -10.31
N THR A 137 -6.12 -6.16 -11.61
CA THR A 137 -5.93 -5.12 -12.62
C THR A 137 -7.06 -4.09 -12.59
N ASP A 138 -8.31 -4.54 -12.51
CA ASP A 138 -9.48 -3.65 -12.41
C ASP A 138 -9.45 -2.81 -11.11
N ALA A 139 -9.10 -3.43 -9.98
CA ALA A 139 -8.98 -2.75 -8.69
C ALA A 139 -7.87 -1.69 -8.69
N ILE A 140 -6.74 -1.96 -9.35
CA ILE A 140 -5.65 -0.99 -9.52
C ILE A 140 -6.10 0.17 -10.40
N LEU A 141 -6.79 -0.11 -11.50
CA LEU A 141 -7.31 0.95 -12.37
C LEU A 141 -8.32 1.83 -11.64
N ALA A 142 -9.19 1.24 -10.82
CA ALA A 142 -10.12 1.95 -9.95
C ALA A 142 -9.39 2.84 -8.94
N GLU A 143 -8.33 2.33 -8.30
CA GLU A 143 -7.49 3.10 -7.37
C GLU A 143 -6.76 4.26 -8.07
N VAL A 144 -6.17 4.03 -9.24
CA VAL A 144 -5.48 5.08 -10.02
C VAL A 144 -6.45 6.19 -10.42
N ARG A 145 -7.67 5.83 -10.86
CA ARG A 145 -8.73 6.80 -11.14
C ARG A 145 -9.13 7.58 -9.88
N ALA A 146 -9.28 6.90 -8.74
CA ALA A 146 -9.60 7.52 -7.46
C ALA A 146 -8.53 8.52 -7.00
N GLN A 147 -7.24 8.17 -7.15
CA GLN A 147 -6.12 9.05 -6.85
C GLN A 147 -6.09 10.27 -7.78
N GLY A 148 -6.37 10.09 -9.07
CA GLY A 148 -6.49 11.20 -10.02
C GLY A 148 -7.58 12.20 -9.61
N VAL A 149 -8.73 11.71 -9.17
CA VAL A 149 -9.83 12.54 -8.64
C VAL A 149 -9.41 13.27 -7.36
N GLU A 150 -8.74 12.59 -6.44
CA GLU A 150 -8.26 13.20 -5.20
C GLU A 150 -7.22 14.30 -5.47
N MET A 151 -6.29 14.07 -6.41
CA MET A 151 -5.33 15.08 -6.86
C MET A 151 -6.04 16.28 -7.49
N PHE A 152 -7.04 16.05 -8.33
CA PHE A 152 -7.85 17.12 -8.91
C PHE A 152 -8.55 17.95 -7.82
N GLY A 153 -9.15 17.29 -6.83
CA GLY A 153 -9.79 17.99 -5.71
C GLY A 153 -8.81 18.78 -4.84
N GLN A 154 -7.55 18.35 -4.76
CA GLN A 154 -6.50 19.07 -4.04
C GLN A 154 -5.92 20.26 -4.81
N TYR A 155 -6.04 20.27 -6.14
CA TYR A 155 -5.50 21.33 -7.01
C TYR A 155 -6.02 22.73 -6.61
N HIS A 156 -5.12 23.71 -6.53
CA HIS A 156 -5.40 25.05 -5.97
C HIS A 156 -5.83 26.06 -7.04
N ASN A 157 -6.59 27.09 -6.61
CA ASN A 157 -7.20 28.22 -7.34
C ASN A 157 -8.72 28.19 -7.60
N PHE A 158 -9.49 27.35 -6.91
CA PHE A 158 -10.95 27.43 -6.96
C PHE A 158 -11.54 28.20 -5.76
N SER A 159 -12.49 29.09 -6.04
CA SER A 159 -13.34 29.74 -5.03
C SER A 159 -14.12 28.72 -4.18
N GLU A 160 -14.42 27.55 -4.74
CA GLU A 160 -15.20 26.47 -4.13
C GLU A 160 -14.36 25.29 -3.60
N LYS A 161 -13.07 25.53 -3.31
CA LYS A 161 -12.08 24.50 -2.92
C LYS A 161 -12.60 23.46 -1.92
N LEU A 162 -13.29 23.88 -0.85
CA LEU A 162 -13.75 22.96 0.20
C LEU A 162 -14.86 22.02 -0.29
N PHE A 163 -15.77 22.51 -1.13
CA PHE A 163 -16.82 21.71 -1.75
C PHE A 163 -16.24 20.70 -2.73
N ILE A 164 -15.36 21.15 -3.63
CA ILE A 164 -14.69 20.31 -4.62
C ILE A 164 -13.88 19.20 -3.95
N GLN A 165 -13.15 19.51 -2.87
CA GLN A 165 -12.41 18.50 -2.11
C GLN A 165 -13.31 17.42 -1.51
N LYS A 166 -14.47 17.82 -0.97
CA LYS A 166 -15.42 16.89 -0.35
C LYS A 166 -16.05 15.97 -1.39
N GLU A 167 -16.49 16.52 -2.52
CA GLU A 167 -17.09 15.73 -3.60
C GLU A 167 -16.06 14.84 -4.29
N SER A 168 -14.84 15.32 -4.50
CA SER A 168 -13.74 14.51 -5.05
C SER A 168 -13.45 13.29 -4.17
N LYS A 169 -13.38 13.46 -2.84
CA LYS A 169 -13.19 12.34 -1.90
C LYS A 169 -14.33 11.32 -1.94
N LYS A 170 -15.58 11.79 -2.04
CA LYS A 170 -16.74 10.90 -2.18
C LYS A 170 -16.67 10.12 -3.49
N PHE A 171 -16.36 10.79 -4.59
CA PHE A 171 -16.27 10.18 -5.90
C PHE A 171 -15.13 9.14 -5.98
N ALA A 172 -13.95 9.48 -5.46
CA ALA A 172 -12.84 8.55 -5.31
C ALA A 172 -13.22 7.30 -4.49
N THR A 173 -14.01 7.46 -3.43
CA THR A 173 -14.53 6.33 -2.65
C THR A 173 -15.49 5.43 -3.45
N GLN A 174 -16.31 6.01 -4.33
CA GLN A 174 -17.20 5.25 -5.22
C GLN A 174 -16.40 4.43 -6.24
N LEU A 175 -15.38 5.04 -6.85
CA LEU A 175 -14.48 4.38 -7.79
C LEU A 175 -13.82 3.14 -7.15
N ARG A 176 -13.30 3.27 -5.93
CA ARG A 176 -12.69 2.13 -5.18
C ARG A 176 -13.67 1.00 -4.87
N LYS A 177 -14.97 1.28 -4.78
CA LYS A 177 -16.02 0.27 -4.54
C LYS A 177 -16.47 -0.44 -5.82
N GLY A 178 -15.92 -0.08 -6.98
CA GLY A 178 -16.39 -0.58 -8.27
C GLY A 178 -17.83 -0.15 -8.59
N ALA A 179 -18.30 0.97 -8.00
CA ALA A 179 -19.60 1.49 -8.34
C ALA A 179 -19.60 1.94 -9.81
N SER A 180 -20.55 1.43 -10.59
CA SER A 180 -20.81 1.89 -11.94
C SER A 180 -21.08 3.40 -11.92
N LEU A 181 -20.47 4.13 -12.85
CA LEU A 181 -20.77 5.54 -13.13
C LEU A 181 -22.16 5.67 -13.75
#